data_AF-A0A3N5ZN96-F1
#
_entry.id   AF-A0A3N5ZN96-F1
#
_cell.length_a   1.000
_cell.length_b   1.000
_cell.length_c   1.000
_cell.angle_alpha   90.00
_cell.angle_beta   90.00
_cell.angle_gamma   90.00
#
_symmetry.space_group_name_H-M   'P 1'
#
loop_
_entity.id
_entity.type
_entity.pdbx_description
1 polymer ?
#
loop_
_entity_poly.entity_id
_entity_poly.type
_entity_poly.pdbx_seq_one_letter_code
_entity_poly.pdbx_strand_id
1 'polypeptide(L)' 'MYDLSSQVALVTGSARGIGRRIAEALGAGSARLVIADLFDEQVQACAEQLRSAGYDATGIAVNVT' A
#
# COMPACT_ATOMS: atom_id res chain seq x y z
N MET A 1 0.51 -9.74 -15.82
CA MET A 1 0.91 -9.16 -14.53
C MET A 1 2.02 -10.05 -13.97
N TYR A 2 3.05 -9.48 -13.35
CA TYR A 2 4.12 -10.28 -12.73
C TYR A 2 3.60 -10.98 -11.47
N ASP A 3 4.08 -12.19 -11.19
CA ASP A 3 3.84 -12.85 -9.90
C ASP A 3 4.74 -12.22 -8.84
N LEU A 4 4.12 -11.57 -7.86
CA LEU A 4 4.78 -10.90 -6.74
C LEU A 4 4.42 -11.56 -5.40
N SER A 5 3.85 -12.77 -5.40
CA SER A 5 3.39 -13.49 -4.19
C SER A 5 4.45 -13.62 -3.09
N SER A 6 5.73 -13.68 -3.46
CA SER A 6 6.86 -13.77 -2.53
C SER A 6 7.55 -12.43 -2.24
N GLN A 7 6.99 -11.31 -2.71
CA GLN A 7 7.58 -9.98 -2.59
C GLN A 7 6.82 -9.11 -1.59
N VAL A 8 7.53 -8.10 -1.05
CA VAL A 8 6.95 -7.01 -0.27
C VAL A 8 7.17 -5.72 -1.03
N ALA A 9 6.11 -4.96 -1.26
CA ALA A 9 6.14 -3.66 -1.92
C ALA A 9 5.89 -2.54 -0.91
N LEU A 10 6.91 -1.73 -0.64
CA LEU A 10 6.78 -0.48 0.10
C LEU A 10 6.56 0.67 -0.88
N VAL A 11 5.49 1.43 -0.69
CA VAL A 11 5.12 2.53 -1.58
C VAL A 11 4.99 3.81 -0.76
N THR A 12 5.81 4.81 -1.06
CA THR A 12 5.73 6.15 -0.44
C THR A 12 4.66 7.00 -1.12
N GLY A 13 4.00 7.90 -0.39
CA GLY A 13 2.92 8.74 -0.95
C GLY A 13 1.70 7.92 -1.36
N SER A 14 1.47 6.77 -0.71
CA SER A 14 0.52 5.75 -1.12
C SER A 14 -0.85 5.82 -0.45
N ALA A 15 -1.07 6.78 0.45
CA ALA A 15 -2.39 6.93 1.06
C ALA A 15 -3.45 7.43 0.06
N ARG A 16 -3.02 8.04 -1.06
CA ARG A 16 -3.90 8.63 -2.07
C ARG A 16 -3.26 8.70 -3.47
N GLY A 17 -4.05 9.15 -4.44
CA GLY A 17 -3.57 9.51 -5.78
C GLY A 17 -2.85 8.37 -6.52
N ILE A 18 -1.74 8.69 -7.18
CA ILE A 18 -0.96 7.74 -7.98
C ILE A 18 -0.33 6.66 -7.12
N GLY A 19 0.23 7.00 -5.95
CA GLY A 19 0.86 6.02 -5.06
C GLY A 19 -0.13 4.94 -4.63
N ARG A 20 -1.39 5.31 -4.36
CA ARG A 20 -2.45 4.35 -4.08
C ARG A 20 -2.73 3.41 -5.26
N ARG A 21 -2.85 3.94 -6.47
CA ARG A 21 -3.08 3.12 -7.69
C ARG A 21 -1.92 2.15 -7.93
N ILE A 22 -0.69 2.56 -7.64
CA ILE A 22 0.49 1.70 -7.70
C ILE A 22 0.37 0.57 -6.66
N ALA A 23 0.01 0.89 -5.42
CA ALA A 23 -0.18 -0.12 -4.37
C ALA A 23 -1.27 -1.13 -4.75
N GLU A 24 -2.41 -0.67 -5.28
CA GLU A 24 -3.49 -1.53 -5.80
C GLU A 24 -2.99 -2.45 -6.93
N ALA A 25 -2.22 -1.93 -7.89
CA ALA A 25 -1.67 -2.73 -8.99
C ALA A 25 -0.65 -3.77 -8.49
N LEU A 26 0.19 -3.44 -7.52
CA LEU A 26 1.14 -4.38 -6.94
C LEU A 26 0.42 -5.46 -6.11
N GLY A 27 -0.62 -5.09 -5.37
CA GLY A 27 -1.47 -6.02 -4.62
C GLY A 27 -2.23 -6.99 -5.53
N ALA A 28 -2.68 -6.54 -6.70
CA ALA A 28 -3.26 -7.41 -7.73
C ALA A 28 -2.26 -8.42 -8.31
N GLY A 29 -0.95 -8.14 -8.22
CA GLY A 29 0.13 -9.12 -8.46
C GLY A 29 0.44 -10.03 -7.27
N SER A 30 -0.38 -10.01 -6.21
CA SER A 30 -0.20 -10.74 -4.95
C SER A 30 0.97 -10.29 -4.08
N ALA A 31 1.51 -9.08 -4.30
CA ALA A 31 2.50 -8.52 -3.39
C ALA A 31 1.87 -8.20 -2.02
N ARG A 32 2.66 -8.35 -0.95
CA ARG A 32 2.32 -7.79 0.36
C ARG A 32 2.68 -6.32 0.37
N LEU A 33 1.79 -5.45 0.85
CA LEU A 33 1.89 -4.02 0.71
C LEU A 33 2.27 -3.33 2.02
N VAL A 34 3.18 -2.37 1.93
CA VAL A 34 3.45 -1.38 2.98
C VAL A 34 3.07 0.00 2.46
N ILE A 35 2.02 0.56 3.06
CA ILE A 35 1.48 1.89 2.73
C ILE A 35 2.22 2.91 3.59
N ALA A 36 3.15 3.63 2.98
CA ALA A 36 4.00 4.62 3.60
C ALA A 36 3.59 6.05 3.18
N ASP A 37 3.12 6.88 4.11
CA ASP A 37 2.73 8.27 3.83
C ASP A 37 2.81 9.12 5.11
N LEU A 38 2.67 10.44 4.99
CA LEU A 38 2.90 11.40 6.08
C LEU A 38 1.83 11.37 7.17
N PHE A 39 0.56 11.18 6.78
CA PHE A 39 -0.58 11.35 7.68
C PHE A 39 -1.15 9.99 8.12
N ASP A 40 -0.96 9.64 9.39
CA ASP A 40 -1.30 8.32 9.92
C ASP A 40 -2.77 7.92 9.68
N GLU A 41 -3.73 8.80 9.97
CA GLU A 41 -5.16 8.49 9.76
C GLU A 41 -5.47 8.08 8.31
N GLN A 42 -4.84 8.73 7.33
CA GLN A 42 -5.04 8.41 5.92
C GLN A 42 -4.33 7.13 5.53
N VAL A 43 -3.14 6.89 6.10
CA VAL A 43 -2.38 5.65 5.91
C VAL A 43 -3.20 4.46 6.43
N GLN A 44 -3.72 4.54 7.65
CA GLN A 44 -4.51 3.47 8.25
C GLN A 44 -5.81 3.24 7.47
N ALA A 45 -6.52 4.32 7.10
CA ALA A 45 -7.73 4.21 6.29
C ALA A 45 -7.46 3.57 4.92
N CYS A 46 -6.35 3.92 4.25
CA CYS A 46 -5.98 3.31 2.98
C CYS A 46 -5.61 1.83 3.15
N ALA A 47 -4.80 1.49 4.16
CA ALA A 47 -4.41 0.11 4.42
C ALA A 47 -5.64 -0.76 4.74
N GLU A 48 -6.61 -0.23 5.49
CA GLU A 48 -7.86 -0.93 5.77
C GLU A 48 -8.70 -1.14 4.50
N GLN A 49 -8.83 -0.12 3.65
CA GLN A 49 -9.53 -0.27 2.37
C GLN A 49 -8.87 -1.31 1.45
N LEU A 50 -7.54 -1.39 1.44
CA LEU A 50 -6.81 -2.41 0.68
C LEU A 50 -7.00 -3.81 1.26
N ARG A 51 -7.01 -3.95 2.59
CA ARG A 51 -7.34 -5.23 3.26
C ARG A 51 -8.78 -5.65 2.97
N SER A 52 -9.74 -4.73 3.01
CA SER A 52 -11.13 -5.01 2.64
C SER A 52 -11.28 -5.42 1.16
N ALA A 53 -10.38 -4.97 0.30
CA ALA A 53 -10.31 -5.38 -1.11
C ALA A 53 -9.59 -6.74 -1.32
N GLY A 54 -9.12 -7.39 -0.25
CA GLY A 54 -8.48 -8.72 -0.30
C GLY A 54 -6.96 -8.70 -0.46
N TYR A 55 -6.31 -7.53 -0.34
CA TYR A 55 -4.85 -7.43 -0.36
C TYR A 55 -4.25 -7.58 1.05
N ASP A 56 -3.04 -8.12 1.16
CA ASP A 56 -2.25 -8.06 2.39
C ASP A 56 -1.57 -6.69 2.48
N ALA A 57 -2.05 -5.81 3.37
CA ALA A 57 -1.59 -4.43 3.46
C ALA A 57 -1.42 -3.96 4.92
N THR A 58 -0.26 -3.35 5.20
CA THR A 58 0.08 -2.70 6.47
C THR A 58 0.37 -1.21 6.24
N GLY A 59 -0.16 -0.35 7.12
CA GLY A 59 0.06 1.10 7.06
C GLY A 59 1.14 1.57 8.04
N ILE A 60 2.08 2.40 7.58
CA ILE A 60 3.13 3.03 8.39
C ILE A 60 3.20 4.52 8.07
N ALA A 61 2.92 5.37 9.06
CA ALA A 61 3.15 6.80 8.92
C ALA A 61 4.65 7.09 8.87
N VAL A 62 5.10 7.82 7.84
CA VAL A 62 6.50 8.17 7.65
C VAL A 62 6.64 9.57 7.04
N ASN A 63 7.60 10.33 7.57
CA ASN A 63 8.16 11.48 6.87
C ASN A 63 9.43 11.01 6.15
N VAL A 64 9.48 11.19 4.82
CA VAL A 64 10.58 10.71 3.97
C VAL A 64 11.74 11.70 3.83
N THR A 65 11.60 12.92 4.36
CA THR A 65 12.66 13.94 4.40
C THR A 65 13.42 13.94 5.71
#